data_AF-A0A3D1CVY0-F1
#
_entry.id   AF-A0A3D1CVY0-F1
#
_cell.length_a   1.000
_cell.length_b   1.000
_cell.length_c   1.000
_cell.angle_alpha   90.00
_cell.angle_beta   90.00
_cell.angle_gamma   90.00
#
_symmetry.space_group_name_H-M   'P 1'
#
loop_
_entity.id
_entity.type
_entity.pdbx_description
1 polymer ?
#
loop_
_entity_poly.entity_id
_entity_poly.type
_entity_poly.pdbx_seq_one_letter_code
_entity_poly.pdbx_strand_id
1 'polypeptide(L)'
;MLQDNYQEDNIVTLEWQEHIRRRPGMYIGKLGDGSSYDDGIYVLLKEVLDNSVDEYMMGFGKTIEITLNDKQVTVRDHGRGVPLGKVKDVCSRMNTGAKYDSKAFKKSVG
;
A
#
# COMPACT_ATOMS: atom_id res chain seq x y z
N MET A 1 28.84 4.38 35.64
CA MET A 1 27.61 4.61 34.85
C MET A 1 28.07 5.12 33.50
N LEU A 2 27.78 4.40 32.41
CA LEU A 2 28.05 4.93 31.07
C LEU A 2 27.02 6.03 30.83
N GLN A 3 27.51 7.26 30.77
CA GLN A 3 26.72 8.39 30.32
C GLN A 3 26.60 8.20 28.81
N ASP A 4 25.45 7.72 28.34
CA ASP A 4 25.19 7.64 26.90
C ASP A 4 25.36 9.05 26.34
N ASN A 5 26.34 9.20 25.46
CA ASN A 5 26.73 10.47 24.86
C ASN A 5 25.67 10.82 23.80
N TYR A 6 24.45 11.11 24.24
CA TYR A 6 23.34 11.53 23.40
C TYR A 6 23.60 12.97 22.96
N GLN A 7 24.07 13.10 21.73
CA GLN A 7 24.50 14.33 21.08
C GLN A 7 23.57 14.61 19.88
N GLU A 8 23.62 15.83 19.35
CA GLU A 8 22.75 16.27 18.25
C GLU A 8 22.87 15.39 17.00
N ASP A 9 24.03 14.81 16.75
CA ASP A 9 24.32 13.89 15.64
C ASP A 9 23.62 12.52 15.76
N ASN A 10 23.08 12.18 16.93
CA ASN A 10 22.27 10.98 17.12
C ASN A 10 20.82 11.16 16.65
N ILE A 11 20.40 12.39 16.35
CA ILE A 11 19.10 12.69 15.77
C ILE A 11 19.19 12.58 14.25
N VAL A 12 18.54 11.57 13.69
CA VAL A 12 18.53 11.31 12.24
C VAL A 12 17.12 11.40 11.67
N THR A 13 17.00 12.04 10.51
CA THR A 13 15.79 12.01 9.69
C THR A 13 16.02 10.99 8.58
N LEU A 14 15.07 10.07 8.42
CA LEU A 14 15.11 9.07 7.36
C LEU A 14 14.23 9.51 6.20
N GLU A 15 14.70 9.30 4.97
CA GLU A 15 13.86 9.38 3.79
C GLU A 15 12.71 8.36 3.89
N TRP A 16 11.53 8.71 3.39
CA TRP A 16 10.32 7.91 3.58
C TRP A 16 10.47 6.45 3.12
N GLN A 17 11.19 6.19 2.02
CA GLN A 17 11.46 4.82 1.53
C GLN A 17 12.27 4.01 2.53
N GLU A 18 13.29 4.65 3.09
CA GLU A 18 14.16 4.04 4.09
C GLU A 18 13.38 3.80 5.38
N HIS A 19 12.55 4.76 5.79
CA HIS A 19 11.71 4.63 6.97
C HIS A 19 10.75 3.42 6.86
N ILE A 20 10.04 3.27 5.73
CA ILE A 20 9.14 2.13 5.49
C ILE A 20 9.91 0.81 5.56
N ARG A 21 11.07 0.72 4.93
CA ARG A 21 11.88 -0.52 4.90
C ARG A 21 12.46 -0.87 6.26
N ARG A 22 12.83 0.12 7.08
CA ARG A 22 13.34 -0.09 8.44
C ARG A 22 12.22 -0.37 9.45
N ARG A 23 11.03 0.19 9.24
CA ARG A 23 9.89 0.11 10.15
C ARG A 23 8.63 -0.37 9.41
N PRO A 24 8.65 -1.51 8.70
CA PRO A 24 7.51 -1.94 7.90
C PRO A 24 6.25 -2.16 8.74
N GLY A 25 6.41 -2.57 10.01
CA GLY A 25 5.27 -2.81 10.87
C GLY A 25 4.47 -1.57 11.27
N MET A 26 4.99 -0.36 11.08
CA MET A 26 4.19 0.87 11.21
C MET A 26 3.19 1.05 10.07
N TYR A 27 3.40 0.37 8.94
CA TYR A 27 2.59 0.50 7.73
C TYR A 27 1.72 -0.73 7.49
N ILE A 28 2.28 -1.92 7.70
CA ILE A 28 1.59 -3.20 7.41
C ILE A 28 1.32 -4.06 8.64
N GLY A 29 1.66 -3.58 9.84
CA GLY A 29 1.50 -4.36 11.07
C GLY A 29 2.53 -5.48 11.23
N LYS A 30 2.13 -6.62 11.79
CA LYS A 30 3.04 -7.71 12.12
C LYS A 30 3.64 -8.32 10.85
N LEU A 31 4.96 -8.43 10.76
CA LEU A 31 5.58 -9.22 9.69
C LEU A 31 5.27 -10.70 9.90
N GLY A 32 5.05 -11.44 8.82
CA GLY A 32 4.80 -12.87 8.87
C GLY A 32 4.75 -13.49 7.48
N ASP A 33 4.59 -14.81 7.46
CA ASP A 33 4.58 -15.63 6.26
C ASP A 33 3.17 -15.97 5.77
N GLY A 34 2.14 -15.44 6.43
CA GLY A 34 0.74 -15.75 6.13
C GLY A 34 0.21 -16.95 6.92
N SER A 35 0.95 -17.45 7.91
CA SER A 35 0.43 -18.48 8.82
C SER A 35 -0.57 -17.91 9.85
N SER A 36 -0.53 -16.60 10.12
CA SER A 36 -1.46 -15.93 11.03
C SER A 36 -2.29 -14.87 10.31
N TYR A 37 -3.58 -14.79 10.67
CA TYR A 37 -4.53 -13.85 10.05
C TYR A 37 -4.15 -12.37 10.26
N ASP A 38 -3.32 -12.07 11.26
CA ASP A 38 -2.84 -10.71 11.58
C ASP A 38 -1.50 -10.36 10.90
N ASP A 39 -1.00 -11.25 10.03
CA ASP A 39 0.23 -11.01 9.27
C ASP A 39 0.03 -9.94 8.19
N GLY A 40 0.99 -9.03 8.10
CA GLY A 40 0.96 -7.85 7.24
C GLY A 40 0.98 -8.16 5.75
N ILE A 41 1.27 -9.39 5.35
CA ILE A 41 1.08 -9.84 3.96
C ILE A 41 -0.39 -9.70 3.53
N TYR A 42 -1.34 -9.90 4.45
CA TYR A 42 -2.75 -9.71 4.19
C TYR A 42 -3.12 -8.24 4.07
N VAL A 43 -2.45 -7.34 4.80
CA VAL A 43 -2.60 -5.88 4.60
C VAL A 43 -2.13 -5.50 3.20
N LEU A 44 -0.96 -5.96 2.77
CA LEU A 44 -0.45 -5.70 1.41
C LEU A 44 -1.43 -6.17 0.32
N LEU A 45 -1.99 -7.38 0.46
CA LEU A 45 -2.99 -7.89 -0.47
C LEU A 45 -4.27 -7.04 -0.44
N LYS A 46 -4.73 -6.69 0.75
CA LYS A 46 -5.95 -5.91 0.97
C LYS A 46 -5.85 -4.52 0.33
N GLU A 47 -4.70 -3.85 0.39
CA GLU A 47 -4.50 -2.55 -0.28
C GLU A 47 -4.65 -2.62 -1.81
N VAL A 48 -4.24 -3.72 -2.45
CA VAL A 48 -4.43 -3.90 -3.91
C VAL A 48 -5.90 -4.23 -4.22
N LEU A 49 -6.52 -5.07 -3.40
CA LEU A 49 -7.93 -5.43 -3.54
C LEU A 49 -8.86 -4.23 -3.32
N ASP A 50 -8.61 -3.39 -2.32
CA ASP A 50 -9.42 -2.20 -2.02
C ASP A 50 -9.44 -1.24 -3.22
N ASN A 51 -8.30 -1.04 -3.89
CA ASN A 51 -8.25 -0.24 -5.12
C ASN A 51 -9.08 -0.85 -6.26
N SER A 52 -9.09 -2.19 -6.37
CA SER A 52 -9.91 -2.90 -7.37
C SER A 52 -11.41 -2.79 -7.03
N VAL A 53 -11.76 -2.89 -5.75
CA VAL A 53 -13.13 -2.77 -5.23
C VAL A 53 -13.67 -1.35 -5.42
N ASP A 54 -12.83 -0.33 -5.26
CA ASP A 54 -13.23 1.06 -5.49
C ASP A 54 -13.66 1.30 -6.94
N GLU A 55 -12.97 0.73 -7.93
CA GLU A 55 -13.39 0.78 -9.34
C GLU A 55 -14.74 0.07 -9.54
N TYR A 56 -14.89 -1.14 -8.98
CA TYR A 56 -16.14 -1.91 -9.04
C TYR A 56 -17.32 -1.14 -8.42
N MET A 57 -17.12 -0.55 -7.24
CA MET A 57 -18.14 0.23 -6.53
C MET A 57 -18.55 1.49 -7.28
N MET A 58 -17.65 2.09 -8.06
CA MET A 58 -17.95 3.20 -8.96
C MET A 58 -18.61 2.76 -10.28
N GLY A 59 -18.81 1.45 -10.48
CA GLY A 59 -19.46 0.88 -11.65
C GLY A 59 -18.53 0.62 -12.83
N PHE A 60 -17.21 0.70 -12.62
CA PHE A 60 -16.20 0.44 -13.64
C PHE A 60 -15.62 -0.96 -13.45
N GLY A 61 -15.82 -1.81 -14.45
CA GLY A 61 -15.53 -3.24 -14.33
C GLY A 61 -16.59 -3.96 -13.50
N LYS A 62 -16.74 -5.26 -13.76
CA LYS A 62 -17.71 -6.13 -13.06
C LYS A 62 -17.07 -7.38 -12.48
N THR A 63 -15.76 -7.51 -12.64
CA THR A 63 -15.03 -8.72 -12.33
C THR A 63 -13.69 -8.32 -11.74
N ILE A 64 -13.33 -8.95 -10.62
CA ILE A 64 -12.01 -8.90 -10.03
C ILE A 64 -11.54 -10.35 -9.98
N GLU A 65 -10.42 -10.64 -10.63
CA GLU A 65 -9.82 -11.96 -10.70
C GLU A 65 -8.62 -12.01 -9.76
N ILE A 66 -8.59 -13.02 -8.89
CA ILE A 66 -7.49 -13.25 -7.97
C ILE A 66 -6.85 -14.58 -8.36
N THR A 67 -5.58 -14.54 -8.74
CA THR A 67 -4.80 -15.74 -9.07
C THR A 67 -3.66 -15.89 -8.08
N LEU A 68 -3.54 -17.08 -7.50
CA LEU A 68 -2.43 -17.46 -6.63
C LEU A 68 -1.54 -18.45 -7.37
N ASN A 69 -0.26 -18.10 -7.50
CA ASN A 69 0.79 -18.95 -8.08
C ASN A 69 1.96 -19.01 -7.10
N ASP A 70 2.05 -20.09 -6.32
CA ASP A 70 3.04 -20.28 -5.25
C ASP A 70 3.11 -19.09 -4.28
N LYS A 71 4.16 -18.27 -4.41
CA LYS A 71 4.44 -17.09 -3.57
C LYS A 71 4.02 -15.77 -4.22
N GLN A 72 3.28 -15.84 -5.34
CA GLN A 72 2.80 -14.67 -6.07
C GLN A 72 1.27 -14.64 -6.05
N VAL A 73 0.71 -13.51 -5.65
CA VAL A 73 -0.72 -13.19 -5.81
C VAL A 73 -0.86 -12.13 -6.89
N THR A 74 -1.71 -12.39 -7.88
CA THR A 74 -2.10 -11.41 -8.89
C THR A 74 -3.56 -11.03 -8.68
N VAL A 75 -3.81 -9.72 -8.57
CA VAL A 75 -5.15 -9.14 -8.56
C VAL A 75 -5.35 -8.41 -9.87
N ARG A 76 -6.41 -8.75 -10.60
CA ARG A 76 -6.77 -8.11 -11.86
C ARG A 76 -8.20 -7.59 -11.77
N ASP A 77 -8.37 -6.28 -11.84
CA ASP A 77 -9.66 -5.67 -12.12
C ASP A 77 -9.82 -5.36 -13.62
N HIS A 78 -11.05 -5.01 -13.99
CA HIS A 78 -11.39 -4.51 -15.33
C HIS A 78 -12.04 -3.13 -15.23
N GLY A 79 -11.56 -2.31 -14.30
CA GLY A 79 -11.97 -0.93 -14.10
C GLY A 79 -11.41 0.00 -15.18
N ARG A 80 -11.35 1.29 -14.88
CA ARG A 80 -10.80 2.31 -15.79
C ARG A 80 -9.29 2.17 -16.00
N GLY A 81 -8.61 1.56 -15.02
CA GLY A 81 -7.16 1.49 -14.94
C GLY A 81 -6.53 2.81 -14.46
N VAL A 82 -5.28 2.71 -14.01
CA VAL A 82 -4.48 3.88 -13.65
C VAL A 82 -4.12 4.66 -14.93
N PRO A 83 -4.26 6.01 -14.96
CA PRO A 83 -3.83 6.81 -16.09
C PRO A 83 -2.35 6.54 -16.43
N LEU A 84 -2.06 6.17 -17.67
CA LEU A 84 -0.72 5.69 -18.10
C LEU A 84 0.40 6.68 -17.75
N GLY A 85 0.15 7.99 -17.88
CA GLY A 85 1.11 9.04 -17.54
C GLY A 85 1.41 9.18 -16.04
N LYS A 86 0.68 8.48 -15.17
CA LYS A 86 0.81 8.55 -13.71
C LYS A 86 1.08 7.22 -13.02
N VAL A 87 1.19 6.12 -13.77
CA VAL A 87 1.48 4.77 -13.24
C VAL A 87 2.72 4.77 -12.35
N LYS A 88 3.84 5.34 -12.83
CA LYS A 88 5.08 5.39 -12.05
C LYS A 88 4.90 6.19 -10.76
N ASP A 89 4.21 7.32 -10.82
CA ASP A 89 4.03 8.21 -9.67
C ASP A 89 3.25 7.50 -8.56
N VAL A 90 2.09 6.90 -8.87
CA VAL A 90 1.24 6.23 -7.86
C VAL A 90 1.87 4.95 -7.30
N CYS A 91 2.74 4.27 -8.06
CA CYS A 91 3.40 3.05 -7.60
C CYS A 91 4.73 3.29 -6.86
N SER A 92 5.31 4.49 -6.95
CA SER A 92 6.68 4.74 -6.45
C SER A 92 6.86 5.99 -5.59
N ARG A 93 5.78 6.72 -5.29
CA ARG A 93 5.81 7.89 -4.41
C ARG A 93 4.73 7.79 -3.35
N MET A 94 5.14 7.94 -2.10
CA MET A 94 4.21 8.03 -0.98
C MET A 94 3.28 9.24 -1.14
N ASN A 95 2.08 9.16 -0.58
CA ASN A 95 1.07 10.23 -0.60
C ASN A 95 0.70 10.72 -2.02
N THR A 96 0.63 9.79 -2.98
CA THR A 96 0.26 10.08 -4.37
C THR A 96 -0.94 9.24 -4.79
N GLY A 97 -2.04 9.88 -5.19
CA GLY A 97 -3.28 9.21 -5.54
C GLY A 97 -4.36 10.20 -6.01
N ALA A 98 -5.47 9.68 -6.52
CA ALA A 98 -6.60 10.47 -7.03
C ALA A 98 -7.79 10.54 -6.06
N LYS A 99 -7.63 10.05 -4.83
CA LYS A 99 -8.68 9.93 -3.82
C LYS A 99 -8.71 11.09 -2.80
N TYR A 100 -7.91 12.14 -3.03
CA TYR A 100 -7.85 13.32 -2.15
C TYR A 100 -9.01 14.30 -2.35
N ASP A 101 -9.68 14.25 -3.51
CA ASP A 101 -10.89 15.00 -3.77
C ASP A 101 -11.99 14.06 -4.29
N SER A 102 -13.25 14.39 -3.98
CA SER A 102 -14.40 13.54 -4.33
C SER A 102 -14.74 13.54 -5.83
N LYS A 103 -13.85 14.08 -6.68
CA LYS A 103 -14.10 14.23 -8.12
C LYS A 103 -13.94 12.91 -8.86
N ALA A 104 -12.90 12.14 -8.51
CA ALA A 104 -12.61 10.86 -9.16
C ALA A 104 -13.27 9.66 -8.46
N PHE A 105 -13.36 9.71 -7.12
CA PHE A 105 -13.96 8.69 -6.26
C PHE A 105 -14.90 9.37 -5.24
N LYS A 106 -16.22 9.11 -5.35
CA LYS A 106 -17.22 9.72 -4.44
C LYS A 106 -17.33 9.00 -3.09
N LYS A 107 -16.98 7.71 -3.08
CA LYS A 107 -16.78 6.87 -1.89
C LYS A 107 -15.64 5.91 -2.24
N SER A 108 -14.60 5.87 -1.42
CA SER A 108 -13.49 4.94 -1.53
C SER A 108 -13.25 4.24 -0.20
N VAL A 109 -12.75 3.02 -0.26
CA VAL A 109 -12.30 2.26 0.91
C VAL A 109 -10.92 2.73 1.36
N GLY A 110 -10.04 3.03 0.40
CA GLY A 110 -8.70 3.59 0.65
C GLY A 110 -8.58 5.08 0.39
#